data_AF-A0A946HVT3-F1
#
_entry.id   AF-A0A946HVT3-F1
#
_cell.length_a   1.000
_cell.length_b   1.000
_cell.length_c   1.000
_cell.angle_alpha   90.00
_cell.angle_beta   90.00
_cell.angle_gamma   90.00
#
_symmetry.space_group_name_H-M   'P 1'
#
loop_
_entity.id
_entity.type
_entity.pdbx_description
1 polymer ?
#
loop_
_entity_poly.entity_id
_entity_poly.type
_entity_poly.pdbx_seq_one_letter_code
_entity_poly.pdbx_strand_id
1 'polypeptide(L)'
;MTTPVRKLAAILAADVVGYSKLMGEDQARTLDALRQLRRELFEPVVDEYRGNVVKRMGDGWIVEFASVSDAVDCALRFQFGLAAHEIIRLRAGIHIGEVVFEDEDVFGDGVNVAARLEELAEPGEVLISDTVHNSLDKKSAAQFSGGDNQELKNIARPVHVWRWSPGEVQQAKSTEAALPLSDKPSIAVLPFDNMSGDPEQEYFADGITEDIITELSRFREFLVIARNSTFVYKGTAMDLTAVAGELNALYIVEGSVRKAGNRVRVTAQLIKGTTNTHLWADRFDGDLTDIFALQDEITSAIVSAIAPRFVQAEAERSAKLSATQLSAWDNLLRARALLAALDKQSAQDALPLLRAAIRQDPQSAQAHNWLAYALFLNSAYGWSDDPISDRNEAFAIARQAVSLDPDDALSHVVSGMIYASTANDVEAAARANEKALKINPNFAMAHGFLGGNQAILGDFAAARKHLDLALRLSPHDPTAGIWQSLYTLGLYSAERYDDVVRNVDEAIKTFPDYPANFRQRAAALAMLGRMEEARDDIKHVLRLVPGFTIERARHLPFWPDIEPFLEGLRKAGMPEE
;
A
#
# COMPACT_ATOMS: atom_id res chain seq x y z
N MET A 1 -47.30 32.65 1.55
CA MET A 1 -46.25 33.21 0.69
C MET A 1 -44.93 32.78 1.29
N THR A 2 -44.42 31.68 0.79
CA THR A 2 -43.18 31.04 1.17
C THR A 2 -42.05 31.94 0.68
N THR A 3 -41.13 32.34 1.56
CA THR A 3 -40.07 33.29 1.18
C THR A 3 -39.09 32.57 0.24
N PRO A 4 -38.80 33.11 -0.96
CA PRO A 4 -37.91 32.45 -1.92
C PRO A 4 -36.50 32.30 -1.32
N VAL A 5 -35.99 31.06 -1.30
CA VAL A 5 -34.67 30.74 -0.74
C VAL A 5 -33.67 30.65 -1.88
N ARG A 6 -32.63 31.50 -1.85
CA ARG A 6 -31.50 31.45 -2.80
C ARG A 6 -30.35 30.65 -2.20
N LYS A 7 -29.85 29.66 -2.93
CA LYS A 7 -28.64 28.89 -2.55
C LYS A 7 -27.88 28.42 -3.79
N LEU A 8 -26.59 28.14 -3.60
CA LEU A 8 -25.79 27.41 -4.57
C LEU A 8 -26.09 25.92 -4.40
N ALA A 9 -26.43 25.22 -5.48
CA ALA A 9 -26.71 23.78 -5.45
C ALA A 9 -26.25 23.11 -6.74
N ALA A 10 -25.97 21.80 -6.66
CA ALA A 10 -25.78 20.97 -7.83
C ALA A 10 -27.15 20.49 -8.32
N ILE A 11 -27.46 20.72 -9.59
CA ILE A 11 -28.72 20.36 -10.21
C ILE A 11 -28.45 19.29 -11.25
N LEU A 12 -29.14 18.16 -11.10
CA LEU A 12 -29.23 17.08 -12.07
C LEU A 12 -30.56 17.18 -12.81
N ALA A 13 -30.51 17.38 -14.12
CA ALA A 13 -31.66 17.19 -15.01
C ALA A 13 -31.51 15.84 -15.71
N ALA A 14 -32.58 15.04 -15.75
CA ALA A 14 -32.58 13.74 -16.43
C ALA A 14 -33.91 13.51 -17.15
N ASP A 15 -33.88 12.86 -18.31
CA ASP A 15 -35.05 12.61 -19.16
C ASP A 15 -35.00 11.23 -19.83
N VAL A 16 -36.18 10.62 -20.04
CA VAL A 16 -36.31 9.36 -20.80
C VAL A 16 -36.33 9.65 -22.29
N VAL A 17 -35.30 9.18 -22.99
CA VAL A 17 -35.16 9.44 -24.43
C VAL A 17 -36.26 8.75 -25.23
N GLY A 18 -36.95 9.53 -26.07
CA GLY A 18 -37.95 9.01 -27.00
C GLY A 18 -39.28 8.62 -26.35
N TYR A 19 -39.56 9.08 -25.13
CA TYR A 19 -40.78 8.73 -24.37
C TYR A 19 -42.08 8.88 -25.18
N SER A 20 -42.27 9.98 -25.90
CA SER A 20 -43.46 10.19 -26.74
C SER A 20 -43.63 9.12 -27.84
N LYS A 21 -42.53 8.59 -28.37
CA LYS A 21 -42.55 7.51 -29.37
C LYS A 21 -42.86 6.16 -28.73
N LEU A 22 -42.24 5.85 -27.59
CA LEU A 22 -42.48 4.63 -26.82
C LEU A 22 -43.95 4.52 -26.39
N MET A 23 -44.54 5.64 -25.95
CA MET A 23 -45.96 5.73 -25.61
C MET A 23 -46.89 5.49 -26.81
N GLY A 24 -46.46 5.82 -28.02
CA GLY A 24 -47.20 5.57 -29.25
C GLY A 24 -47.12 4.13 -29.76
N GLU A 25 -46.03 3.41 -29.44
CA GLU A 25 -45.81 2.02 -29.87
C GLU A 25 -46.47 1.01 -28.91
N ASP A 26 -46.28 1.16 -27.60
CA ASP A 26 -46.91 0.33 -26.57
C ASP A 26 -47.03 1.10 -25.25
N GLN A 27 -48.20 1.72 -25.06
CA GLN A 27 -48.50 2.53 -23.89
C GLN A 27 -48.43 1.74 -22.58
N ALA A 28 -48.91 0.50 -22.55
CA ALA A 28 -48.98 -0.30 -21.33
C ALA A 28 -47.57 -0.71 -20.87
N ARG A 29 -46.77 -1.23 -21.80
CA ARG A 29 -45.39 -1.66 -21.53
C ARG A 29 -44.49 -0.50 -21.12
N THR A 30 -44.64 0.67 -21.75
CA THR A 30 -43.85 1.87 -21.42
C THR A 30 -44.18 2.41 -20.04
N LEU A 31 -45.47 2.46 -19.68
CA LEU A 31 -45.88 2.95 -18.36
C LEU A 31 -45.43 2.03 -17.22
N ASP A 32 -45.48 0.71 -17.43
CA ASP A 32 -45.00 -0.27 -16.46
C ASP A 32 -43.47 -0.21 -16.30
N ALA A 33 -42.72 -0.10 -17.40
CA ALA A 33 -41.26 0.10 -17.35
C ALA A 33 -40.89 1.40 -16.60
N LEU A 34 -41.61 2.50 -16.83
CA LEU A 34 -41.35 3.79 -16.16
C LEU A 34 -41.66 3.71 -14.65
N ARG A 35 -42.73 3.00 -14.26
CA ARG A 35 -43.06 2.75 -12.85
C ARG A 35 -41.98 1.90 -12.18
N GLN A 36 -41.48 0.87 -12.87
CA GLN A 36 -40.43 0.00 -12.36
C GLN A 36 -39.12 0.77 -12.20
N LEU A 37 -38.69 1.52 -13.23
CA LEU A 37 -37.55 2.43 -13.15
C LEU A 37 -37.63 3.31 -11.91
N ARG A 38 -38.79 3.95 -11.69
CA ARG A 38 -38.97 4.90 -10.59
C ARG A 38 -38.78 4.23 -9.24
N ARG A 39 -39.43 3.09 -9.02
CA ARG A 39 -39.45 2.40 -7.72
C ARG A 39 -38.17 1.64 -7.42
N GLU A 40 -37.55 1.03 -8.43
CA GLU A 40 -36.46 0.07 -8.23
C GLU A 40 -35.07 0.68 -8.46
N LEU A 41 -34.99 1.79 -9.21
CA LEU A 41 -33.72 2.45 -9.49
C LEU A 41 -33.74 3.92 -9.10
N PHE A 42 -34.67 4.72 -9.62
CA PHE A 42 -34.60 6.17 -9.51
C PHE A 42 -34.71 6.66 -8.06
N GLU A 43 -35.84 6.40 -7.38
CA GLU A 43 -36.05 6.87 -6.00
C GLU A 43 -35.01 6.31 -5.01
N PRO A 44 -34.69 5.00 -4.99
CA PRO A 44 -33.69 4.46 -4.07
C PRO A 44 -32.29 5.04 -4.27
N VAL A 45 -31.86 5.25 -5.51
CA VAL A 45 -30.52 5.81 -5.81
C VAL A 45 -30.48 7.30 -5.49
N VAL A 46 -31.54 8.08 -5.79
CA VAL A 46 -31.58 9.49 -5.34
C VAL A 46 -31.43 9.57 -3.81
N ASP A 47 -32.15 8.72 -3.07
CA ASP A 47 -32.07 8.70 -1.60
C ASP A 47 -30.69 8.25 -1.10
N GLU A 48 -30.08 7.22 -1.72
CA GLU A 48 -28.72 6.73 -1.43
C GLU A 48 -27.69 7.86 -1.52
N TYR A 49 -27.78 8.70 -2.55
CA TYR A 49 -26.91 9.85 -2.77
C TYR A 49 -27.46 11.16 -2.20
N ARG A 50 -28.42 11.10 -1.26
CA ARG A 50 -28.95 12.26 -0.52
C ARG A 50 -29.50 13.38 -1.42
N GLY A 51 -29.97 13.02 -2.61
CA GLY A 51 -30.60 13.94 -3.53
C GLY A 51 -32.04 14.26 -3.11
N ASN A 52 -32.51 15.43 -3.50
CA ASN A 52 -33.87 15.87 -3.27
C ASN A 52 -34.57 16.06 -4.62
N VAL A 53 -35.59 15.25 -4.92
CA VAL A 53 -36.34 15.38 -6.18
C VAL A 53 -37.22 16.62 -6.10
N VAL A 54 -36.81 17.67 -6.82
CA VAL A 54 -37.50 18.97 -6.80
C VAL A 54 -38.67 18.99 -7.76
N LYS A 55 -38.49 18.43 -8.97
CA LYS A 55 -39.53 18.45 -10.01
C LYS A 55 -39.63 17.13 -10.74
N ARG A 56 -40.86 16.73 -11.06
CA ARG A 56 -41.19 15.55 -11.85
C ARG A 56 -41.99 15.99 -13.07
N MET A 57 -41.53 15.64 -14.26
CA MET A 57 -42.07 16.11 -15.54
C MET A 57 -42.61 14.95 -16.38
N GLY A 58 -43.20 13.93 -15.75
CA GLY A 58 -43.69 12.74 -16.45
C GLY A 58 -42.55 11.77 -16.76
N ASP A 59 -41.78 12.09 -17.79
CA ASP A 59 -40.60 11.39 -18.31
C ASP A 59 -39.26 12.01 -17.87
N GLY A 60 -39.29 13.23 -17.32
CA GLY A 60 -38.11 13.90 -16.79
C GLY A 60 -38.12 14.17 -15.28
N TRP A 61 -36.93 14.43 -14.73
CA TRP A 61 -36.69 14.78 -13.34
C TRP A 61 -35.69 15.91 -13.20
N ILE A 62 -35.91 16.75 -12.19
CA ILE A 62 -34.92 17.70 -11.68
C ILE A 62 -34.65 17.35 -10.22
N VAL A 63 -33.39 17.05 -9.92
CA VAL A 63 -32.93 16.63 -8.60
C VAL A 63 -31.87 17.61 -8.10
N GLU A 64 -32.03 18.04 -6.87
CA GLU A 64 -31.08 18.90 -6.17
C GLU A 64 -30.15 18.07 -5.29
N PHE A 65 -28.85 18.37 -5.33
CA PHE A 65 -27.85 17.83 -4.43
C PHE A 65 -27.07 18.96 -3.74
N ALA A 66 -26.74 18.73 -2.46
CA ALA A 66 -25.81 19.58 -1.72
C ALA A 66 -24.34 19.32 -2.10
N SER A 67 -24.05 18.17 -2.72
CA SER A 67 -22.71 17.71 -3.10
C SER A 67 -22.66 17.49 -4.62
N VAL A 68 -21.60 17.99 -5.26
CA VAL A 68 -21.36 17.78 -6.69
C VAL A 68 -21.04 16.32 -6.99
N SER A 69 -20.21 15.68 -6.16
CA SER A 69 -19.87 14.27 -6.31
C SER A 69 -21.11 13.39 -6.20
N ASP A 70 -22.01 13.68 -5.26
CA ASP A 70 -23.25 12.92 -5.08
C ASP A 70 -24.16 13.02 -6.34
N ALA A 71 -24.26 14.21 -6.94
CA ALA A 71 -25.03 14.40 -8.17
C ALA A 71 -24.45 13.57 -9.33
N VAL A 72 -23.12 13.57 -9.47
CA VAL A 72 -22.41 12.84 -10.51
C VAL A 72 -22.52 11.33 -10.31
N ASP A 73 -22.21 10.83 -9.12
CA ASP A 73 -22.27 9.40 -8.80
C ASP A 73 -23.71 8.86 -8.93
N CYS A 74 -24.70 9.64 -8.52
CA CYS A 74 -26.12 9.33 -8.73
C CYS A 74 -26.45 9.17 -10.21
N ALA A 75 -26.03 10.12 -11.06
CA ALA A 75 -26.29 10.07 -12.49
C ALA A 75 -25.61 8.87 -13.16
N LEU A 76 -24.35 8.59 -12.82
CA LEU A 76 -23.62 7.43 -13.32
C LEU A 76 -24.28 6.12 -12.87
N ARG A 77 -24.74 6.04 -11.62
CA ARG A 77 -25.45 4.88 -11.09
C ARG A 77 -26.74 4.59 -11.85
N PHE A 78 -27.48 5.61 -12.28
CA PHE A 78 -28.63 5.44 -13.17
C PHE A 78 -28.21 4.82 -14.51
N GLN A 79 -27.17 5.35 -15.14
CA GLN A 79 -26.72 4.85 -16.44
C GLN A 79 -26.23 3.41 -16.37
N PHE A 80 -25.47 3.05 -15.32
CA PHE A 80 -25.06 1.67 -15.09
C PHE A 80 -26.25 0.74 -14.79
N GLY A 81 -27.22 1.19 -13.99
CA GLY A 81 -28.44 0.43 -13.70
C GLY A 81 -29.32 0.19 -14.92
N LEU A 82 -29.21 1.06 -15.94
CA LEU A 82 -29.97 0.97 -17.17
C LEU A 82 -29.21 0.37 -18.34
N ALA A 83 -27.91 0.07 -18.24
CA ALA A 83 -27.10 -0.39 -19.37
C ALA A 83 -27.75 -1.56 -20.15
N ALA A 84 -28.28 -2.55 -19.44
CA ALA A 84 -28.95 -3.72 -20.03
C ALA A 84 -30.46 -3.52 -20.30
N HIS A 85 -31.06 -2.38 -19.97
CA HIS A 85 -32.50 -2.16 -20.12
C HIS A 85 -32.88 -1.95 -21.59
N GLU A 86 -33.71 -2.83 -22.15
CA GLU A 86 -34.02 -2.84 -23.60
C GLU A 86 -34.97 -1.73 -24.08
N ILE A 87 -35.51 -0.92 -23.18
CA ILE A 87 -36.65 -0.01 -23.45
C ILE A 87 -36.33 1.40 -23.00
N ILE A 88 -35.85 1.56 -21.76
CA ILE A 88 -35.59 2.87 -21.16
C ILE A 88 -34.12 3.21 -21.30
N ARG A 89 -33.86 4.39 -21.85
CA ARG A 89 -32.56 5.06 -21.84
C ARG A 89 -32.74 6.44 -21.25
N LEU A 90 -31.92 6.78 -20.25
CA LEU A 90 -31.88 8.12 -19.68
C LEU A 90 -30.75 8.91 -20.33
N ARG A 91 -30.96 10.21 -20.46
CA ARG A 91 -29.88 11.18 -20.68
C ARG A 91 -29.90 12.18 -19.55
N ALA A 92 -28.75 12.73 -19.19
CA ALA A 92 -28.65 13.61 -18.03
C ALA A 92 -27.66 14.76 -18.21
N GLY A 93 -27.93 15.86 -17.51
CA GLY A 93 -27.12 17.08 -17.47
C GLY A 93 -26.93 17.57 -16.05
N ILE A 94 -25.70 17.94 -15.68
CA ILE A 94 -25.36 18.40 -14.33
C ILE A 94 -24.66 19.76 -14.37
N HIS A 95 -25.15 20.69 -13.55
CA HIS A 95 -24.52 21.98 -13.33
C HIS A 95 -24.57 22.40 -11.86
N ILE A 96 -23.57 23.15 -11.41
CA ILE A 96 -23.59 23.85 -10.12
C ILE A 96 -23.76 25.35 -10.36
N GLY A 97 -24.80 25.93 -9.76
CA GLY A 97 -25.12 27.35 -9.92
C GLY A 97 -26.10 27.86 -8.87
N GLU A 98 -26.32 29.18 -8.85
CA GLU A 98 -27.31 29.79 -7.98
C GLU A 98 -28.73 29.43 -8.44
N VAL A 99 -29.54 28.96 -7.49
CA VAL A 99 -30.92 28.57 -7.70
C VAL A 99 -31.83 29.16 -6.62
N VAL A 100 -33.08 29.40 -6.99
CA VAL A 100 -34.14 29.97 -6.16
C VAL A 100 -35.26 28.94 -6.06
N PHE A 101 -35.60 28.58 -4.82
CA PHE A 101 -36.71 27.66 -4.53
C PHE A 101 -37.95 28.44 -4.14
N GLU A 102 -39.08 28.18 -4.80
CA GLU A 102 -40.39 28.78 -4.54
C GLU A 102 -41.48 27.75 -4.80
N ASP A 103 -42.34 27.47 -3.80
CA ASP A 103 -43.55 26.64 -3.91
C ASP A 103 -43.36 25.29 -4.65
N GLU A 104 -42.34 24.52 -4.25
CA GLU A 104 -41.93 23.22 -4.85
C GLU A 104 -41.37 23.29 -6.28
N ASP A 105 -41.06 24.49 -6.78
CA ASP A 105 -40.37 24.68 -8.05
C ASP A 105 -38.98 25.30 -7.84
N VAL A 106 -38.11 25.14 -8.84
CA VAL A 106 -36.74 25.65 -8.80
C VAL A 106 -36.45 26.45 -10.06
N PHE A 107 -35.96 27.67 -9.85
CA PHE A 107 -35.66 28.63 -10.90
C PHE A 107 -34.23 29.13 -10.75
N GLY A 108 -33.56 29.42 -11.87
CA GLY A 108 -32.23 30.01 -11.83
C GLY A 108 -31.39 29.54 -12.99
N ASP A 109 -30.27 30.24 -13.18
CA ASP A 109 -29.32 29.90 -14.23
C ASP A 109 -28.76 28.49 -14.04
N GLY A 110 -28.61 28.06 -12.77
CA GLY A 110 -28.26 26.70 -12.35
C GLY A 110 -29.09 25.60 -13.04
N VAL A 111 -30.42 25.75 -12.99
CA VAL A 111 -31.38 24.78 -13.55
C VAL A 111 -31.40 24.85 -15.07
N ASN A 112 -31.36 26.06 -15.63
CA ASN A 112 -31.39 26.27 -17.07
C ASN A 112 -30.18 25.62 -17.75
N VAL A 113 -28.98 25.80 -17.20
CA VAL A 113 -27.76 25.17 -17.75
C VAL A 113 -27.85 23.65 -17.64
N ALA A 114 -28.24 23.10 -16.48
CA ALA A 114 -28.37 21.65 -16.30
C ALA A 114 -29.35 21.03 -17.31
N ALA A 115 -30.51 21.65 -17.51
CA ALA A 115 -31.49 21.18 -18.50
C ALA A 115 -30.95 21.28 -19.94
N ARG A 116 -30.18 22.31 -20.29
CA ARG A 116 -29.57 22.41 -21.63
C ARG A 116 -28.47 21.38 -21.86
N LEU A 117 -27.71 21.04 -20.81
CA LEU A 117 -26.75 19.94 -20.88
C LEU A 117 -27.46 18.60 -21.07
N GLU A 118 -28.59 18.38 -20.39
CA GLU A 118 -29.42 17.18 -20.57
C GLU A 118 -29.97 17.09 -22.00
N GLU A 119 -30.53 18.17 -22.54
CA GLU A 119 -31.05 18.21 -23.92
C GLU A 119 -29.97 17.88 -24.97
N LEU A 120 -28.70 18.23 -24.71
CA LEU A 120 -27.55 17.97 -25.58
C LEU A 120 -26.97 16.57 -25.42
N ALA A 121 -27.30 15.86 -24.36
CA ALA A 121 -26.81 14.52 -24.09
C ALA A 121 -27.49 13.49 -25.01
N GLU A 122 -26.71 12.58 -25.59
CA GLU A 122 -27.26 11.44 -26.33
C GLU A 122 -27.85 10.39 -25.36
N PRO A 123 -28.74 9.50 -25.81
CA PRO A 123 -29.28 8.43 -24.94
C PRO A 123 -28.20 7.59 -24.27
N GLY A 124 -28.22 7.58 -22.93
CA GLY A 124 -27.25 6.91 -22.08
C GLY A 124 -26.10 7.81 -21.59
N GLU A 125 -26.01 9.06 -22.05
CA GLU A 125 -24.92 9.96 -21.67
C GLU A 125 -25.22 10.82 -20.44
N VAL A 126 -24.15 11.30 -19.82
CA VAL A 126 -24.19 12.34 -18.80
C VAL A 126 -23.27 13.48 -19.23
N LEU A 127 -23.82 14.69 -19.37
CA LEU A 127 -23.05 15.90 -19.64
C LEU A 127 -22.92 16.75 -18.38
N ILE A 128 -21.72 17.24 -18.11
CA ILE A 128 -21.44 18.10 -16.96
C ILE A 128 -20.78 19.40 -17.41
N SER A 129 -21.05 20.49 -16.70
CA SER A 129 -20.33 21.75 -16.91
C SER A 129 -18.90 21.68 -16.38
N ASP A 130 -18.05 22.57 -16.88
CA ASP A 130 -16.69 22.72 -16.40
C ASP A 130 -16.58 23.06 -14.91
N THR A 131 -17.55 23.83 -14.39
CA THR A 131 -17.63 24.09 -12.95
C THR A 131 -17.88 22.83 -12.12
N VAL A 132 -18.65 21.87 -12.65
CA VAL A 132 -18.88 20.57 -12.01
C VAL A 132 -17.60 19.74 -12.11
N HIS A 133 -17.03 19.62 -13.31
CA HIS A 133 -15.81 18.86 -13.56
C HIS A 133 -14.64 19.32 -12.66
N ASN A 134 -14.40 20.64 -12.57
CA ASN A 134 -13.35 21.22 -11.74
C ASN A 134 -13.61 21.10 -10.23
N SER A 135 -14.83 20.76 -9.82
CA SER A 135 -15.19 20.52 -8.42
C SER A 135 -15.06 19.06 -8.00
N LEU A 136 -14.82 18.13 -8.94
CA LEU A 136 -14.61 16.71 -8.68
C LEU A 136 -13.15 16.41 -8.29
N ASP A 137 -12.94 15.30 -7.57
CA ASP A 137 -11.60 14.75 -7.40
C ASP A 137 -11.02 14.25 -8.74
N LYS A 138 -9.70 14.07 -8.81
CA LYS A 138 -9.02 13.68 -10.06
C LYS A 138 -9.54 12.38 -10.66
N LYS A 139 -9.95 11.42 -9.84
CA LYS A 139 -10.42 10.10 -10.31
C LYS A 139 -11.84 10.22 -10.89
N SER A 140 -12.71 10.96 -10.23
CA SER A 140 -14.08 11.21 -10.68
C SER A 140 -14.12 12.09 -11.92
N ALA A 141 -13.29 13.13 -11.98
CA ALA A 141 -13.13 14.00 -13.15
C ALA A 141 -12.65 13.22 -14.39
N ALA A 142 -11.69 12.30 -14.21
CA ALA A 142 -11.13 11.50 -15.30
C ALA A 142 -12.13 10.55 -16.00
N GLN A 143 -13.33 10.36 -15.44
CA GLN A 143 -14.40 9.58 -16.10
C GLN A 143 -15.08 10.36 -17.23
N PHE A 144 -14.88 11.68 -17.31
CA PHE A 144 -15.47 12.53 -18.32
C PHE A 144 -14.43 12.94 -19.36
N SER A 145 -14.78 12.83 -20.63
CA SER A 145 -13.97 13.23 -21.77
C SER A 145 -14.46 14.55 -22.36
N GLY A 146 -13.61 15.24 -23.12
CA GLY A 146 -13.97 16.49 -23.81
C GLY A 146 -13.45 17.76 -23.14
N GLY A 147 -14.34 18.75 -22.99
CA GLY A 147 -14.00 20.15 -22.67
C GLY A 147 -14.31 21.15 -23.80
N ASP A 148 -15.15 20.76 -24.76
CA ASP A 148 -15.48 21.58 -25.92
C ASP A 148 -16.32 22.80 -25.52
N ASN A 149 -16.07 23.93 -26.18
CA ASN A 149 -16.88 25.13 -26.05
C ASN A 149 -18.23 24.92 -26.73
N GLN A 150 -19.32 24.96 -25.95
CA GLN A 150 -20.68 24.94 -26.47
C GLN A 150 -21.39 26.26 -26.19
N GLU A 151 -21.94 26.86 -27.26
CA GLU A 151 -22.86 28.00 -27.13
C GLU A 151 -24.26 27.47 -26.82
N LEU A 152 -24.65 27.54 -25.55
CA LEU A 152 -25.99 27.15 -25.13
C LEU A 152 -26.99 28.26 -25.45
N LYS A 153 -28.14 27.88 -26.03
CA LYS A 153 -29.20 28.82 -26.38
C LYS A 153 -29.66 29.61 -25.14
N ASN A 154 -29.62 30.95 -25.24
CA ASN A 154 -29.99 31.90 -24.18
C ASN A 154 -29.04 31.96 -22.97
N ILE A 155 -27.79 31.50 -23.10
CA ILE A 155 -26.74 31.69 -22.08
C ILE A 155 -25.66 32.61 -22.66
N ALA A 156 -25.31 33.67 -21.92
CA ALA A 156 -24.49 34.77 -22.44
C ALA A 156 -22.99 34.44 -22.63
N ARG A 157 -22.53 33.30 -22.11
CA ARG A 157 -21.13 32.86 -22.19
C ARG A 157 -21.07 31.38 -22.62
N PRO A 158 -20.09 30.99 -23.46
CA PRO A 158 -19.86 29.58 -23.77
C PRO A 158 -19.64 28.78 -22.48
N VAL A 159 -20.25 27.60 -22.41
CA VAL A 159 -20.03 26.65 -21.32
C VAL A 159 -19.14 25.55 -21.88
N HIS A 160 -18.03 25.29 -21.21
CA HIS A 160 -17.21 24.11 -21.49
C HIS A 160 -17.95 22.87 -20.97
N VAL A 161 -18.17 21.90 -21.86
CA VAL A 161 -18.96 20.71 -21.58
C VAL A 161 -18.08 19.48 -21.60
N TRP A 162 -18.22 18.67 -20.55
CA TRP A 162 -17.57 17.39 -20.39
C TRP A 162 -18.60 16.28 -20.48
N ARG A 163 -18.24 15.17 -21.12
CA ARG A 163 -19.16 14.08 -21.46
C ARG A 163 -18.72 12.78 -20.80
N TRP A 164 -19.69 12.04 -20.32
CA TRP A 164 -19.55 10.63 -19.99
C TRP A 164 -20.48 9.82 -20.89
N SER A 165 -19.96 8.75 -21.49
CA SER A 165 -20.74 7.85 -22.36
C SER A 165 -20.56 6.38 -21.94
N PRO A 166 -21.60 5.53 -22.06
CA PRO A 166 -21.55 4.12 -21.64
C PRO A 166 -20.46 3.31 -22.36
N GLY A 167 -20.14 3.71 -23.60
CA GLY A 167 -19.12 3.10 -24.43
C GLY A 167 -17.69 3.53 -24.07
N GLU A 168 -17.48 4.71 -23.49
CA GLU A 168 -16.13 5.18 -23.12
C GLU A 168 -15.61 4.46 -21.89
N VAL A 169 -16.44 3.95 -20.98
CA VAL A 169 -15.98 3.10 -19.86
C VAL A 169 -15.57 1.69 -20.35
N GLN A 170 -16.14 1.23 -21.47
CA GLN A 170 -15.83 -0.08 -22.06
C GLN A 170 -14.74 -0.02 -23.15
N GLN A 171 -14.62 1.11 -23.86
CA GLN A 171 -13.49 1.45 -24.73
C GLN A 171 -12.29 2.04 -23.98
N ALA A 172 -12.43 2.66 -22.81
CA ALA A 172 -11.29 2.94 -21.93
C ALA A 172 -10.74 1.64 -21.33
N LYS A 173 -11.60 0.61 -21.14
CA LYS A 173 -11.14 -0.75 -20.79
C LYS A 173 -10.53 -1.55 -21.95
N SER A 174 -10.73 -1.16 -23.21
CA SER A 174 -10.25 -1.94 -24.38
C SER A 174 -9.40 -1.16 -25.40
N THR A 175 -9.27 0.15 -25.22
CA THR A 175 -8.55 1.09 -26.10
C THR A 175 -7.88 2.22 -25.31
N GLU A 176 -7.67 2.07 -24.00
CA GLU A 176 -6.38 2.48 -23.47
C GLU A 176 -5.35 1.61 -24.21
N ALA A 177 -4.59 2.22 -25.12
CA ALA A 177 -3.18 1.92 -25.13
C ALA A 177 -2.77 1.97 -23.66
N ALA A 178 -2.51 0.81 -23.06
CA ALA A 178 -2.34 0.63 -21.64
C ALA A 178 -1.69 1.88 -21.08
N LEU A 179 -2.42 2.67 -20.27
CA LEU A 179 -1.74 3.29 -19.15
C LEU A 179 -0.93 2.14 -18.58
N PRO A 180 0.41 2.20 -18.58
CA PRO A 180 1.22 1.02 -18.35
C PRO A 180 0.60 0.33 -17.16
N LEU A 181 0.03 -0.87 -17.41
CA LEU A 181 -0.46 -1.75 -16.36
C LEU A 181 0.64 -1.64 -15.32
N SER A 182 0.33 -1.09 -14.15
CA SER A 182 1.38 -0.83 -13.18
C SER A 182 2.21 -2.09 -13.14
N ASP A 183 3.51 -2.01 -13.46
CA ASP A 183 4.35 -3.21 -13.49
C ASP A 183 4.36 -3.89 -12.11
N LYS A 184 3.85 -3.16 -11.09
CA LYS A 184 3.51 -3.62 -9.76
C LYS A 184 2.32 -4.59 -9.78
N PRO A 185 2.49 -5.82 -9.30
CA PRO A 185 1.42 -6.77 -9.17
C PRO A 185 0.37 -6.31 -8.16
N SER A 186 -0.87 -6.53 -8.53
CA SER A 186 -2.05 -6.23 -7.74
C SER A 186 -2.40 -7.35 -6.78
N ILE A 187 -2.93 -6.98 -5.63
CA ILE A 187 -3.45 -7.90 -4.61
C ILE A 187 -4.88 -7.51 -4.24
N ALA A 188 -5.80 -8.46 -4.29
CA ALA A 188 -7.17 -8.30 -3.83
C ALA A 188 -7.38 -9.07 -2.53
N VAL A 189 -8.06 -8.47 -1.56
CA VAL A 189 -8.49 -9.16 -0.34
C VAL A 189 -9.99 -9.39 -0.44
N LEU A 190 -10.39 -10.66 -0.53
CA LEU A 190 -11.80 -11.04 -0.57
C LEU A 190 -12.39 -11.01 0.85
N PRO A 191 -13.70 -10.75 0.99
CA PRO A 191 -14.39 -10.85 2.27
C PRO A 191 -14.15 -12.20 2.92
N PHE A 192 -13.68 -12.19 4.16
CA PHE A 192 -13.46 -13.42 4.91
C PHE A 192 -14.81 -14.09 5.24
N ASP A 193 -14.88 -15.41 5.05
CA ASP A 193 -16.09 -16.16 5.30
C ASP A 193 -16.37 -16.30 6.81
N ASN A 194 -17.60 -15.99 7.23
CA ASN A 194 -18.08 -16.30 8.57
C ASN A 194 -18.52 -17.77 8.66
N MET A 195 -17.66 -18.63 9.21
CA MET A 195 -17.93 -20.04 9.46
C MET A 195 -18.48 -20.33 10.87
N SER A 196 -18.95 -19.30 11.59
CA SER A 196 -19.44 -19.44 12.96
C SER A 196 -20.93 -19.79 13.02
N GLY A 197 -21.66 -19.66 11.91
CA GLY A 197 -23.11 -19.93 11.82
C GLY A 197 -23.99 -18.88 12.49
N ASP A 198 -23.40 -17.80 12.99
CA ASP A 198 -24.06 -16.67 13.64
C ASP A 198 -23.86 -15.40 12.81
N PRO A 199 -24.89 -14.89 12.12
CA PRO A 199 -24.82 -13.67 11.32
C PRO A 199 -24.44 -12.42 12.13
N GLU A 200 -24.64 -12.41 13.45
CA GLU A 200 -24.21 -11.28 14.28
C GLU A 200 -22.69 -11.17 14.37
N GLN A 201 -21.93 -12.17 13.91
CA GLN A 201 -20.47 -12.18 13.95
C GLN A 201 -19.84 -11.77 12.61
N GLU A 202 -20.67 -11.44 11.64
CA GLU A 202 -20.27 -11.04 10.29
C GLU A 202 -19.40 -9.78 10.30
N TYR A 203 -19.70 -8.83 11.20
CA TYR A 203 -18.93 -7.59 11.33
C TYR A 203 -17.46 -7.83 11.66
N PHE A 204 -17.15 -8.92 12.36
CA PHE A 204 -15.78 -9.23 12.77
C PHE A 204 -14.98 -9.80 11.59
N ALA A 205 -15.59 -10.63 10.74
CA ALA A 205 -14.96 -11.10 9.51
C ALA A 205 -14.75 -9.94 8.51
N ASP A 206 -15.74 -9.05 8.39
CA ASP A 206 -15.62 -7.83 7.58
C ASP A 206 -14.56 -6.88 8.13
N GLY A 207 -14.50 -6.70 9.45
CA GLY A 207 -13.48 -5.87 10.11
C GLY A 207 -12.06 -6.37 9.86
N ILE A 208 -11.82 -7.68 9.99
CA ILE A 208 -10.53 -8.28 9.63
C ILE A 208 -10.19 -8.03 8.15
N THR A 209 -11.16 -8.20 7.26
CA THR A 209 -10.95 -7.97 5.82
C THR A 209 -10.54 -6.52 5.56
N GLU A 210 -11.24 -5.56 6.16
CA GLU A 210 -10.92 -4.13 6.07
C GLU A 210 -9.54 -3.77 6.58
N ASP A 211 -9.19 -4.29 7.75
CA ASP A 211 -7.93 -3.98 8.37
C ASP A 211 -6.78 -4.59 7.57
N ILE A 212 -6.95 -5.79 6.98
CA ILE A 212 -5.95 -6.38 6.07
C ILE A 212 -5.76 -5.51 4.83
N ILE A 213 -6.83 -5.03 4.20
CA ILE A 213 -6.75 -4.10 3.03
C ILE A 213 -5.98 -2.84 3.43
N THR A 214 -6.34 -2.26 4.58
CA THR A 214 -5.75 -1.04 5.11
C THR A 214 -4.26 -1.23 5.42
N GLU A 215 -3.89 -2.30 6.12
CA GLU A 215 -2.50 -2.58 6.49
C GLU A 215 -1.64 -2.96 5.28
N LEU A 216 -2.15 -3.74 4.32
CA LEU A 216 -1.44 -4.02 3.06
C LEU A 216 -1.18 -2.72 2.28
N SER A 217 -2.11 -1.76 2.28
CA SER A 217 -1.94 -0.49 1.57
C SER A 217 -0.76 0.36 2.07
N ARG A 218 -0.30 0.10 3.30
CA ARG A 218 0.86 0.78 3.91
C ARG A 218 2.20 0.26 3.37
N PHE A 219 2.21 -0.86 2.66
CA PHE A 219 3.37 -1.35 1.94
C PHE A 219 3.30 -0.86 0.49
N ARG A 220 4.26 -0.01 0.09
CA ARG A 220 4.36 0.57 -1.27
C ARG A 220 4.57 -0.44 -2.42
N GLU A 221 4.70 -1.71 -2.04
CA GLU A 221 4.99 -2.86 -2.89
C GLU A 221 3.72 -3.53 -3.40
N PHE A 222 2.60 -3.34 -2.70
CA PHE A 222 1.30 -3.86 -3.11
C PHE A 222 0.52 -2.79 -3.85
N LEU A 223 0.01 -3.14 -5.03
CA LEU A 223 -1.14 -2.45 -5.60
C LEU A 223 -2.41 -3.10 -5.03
N VAL A 224 -2.90 -2.59 -3.91
CA VAL A 224 -4.08 -3.15 -3.23
C VAL A 224 -5.35 -2.74 -3.96
N ILE A 225 -6.18 -3.72 -4.33
CA ILE A 225 -7.51 -3.48 -4.89
C ILE A 225 -8.42 -2.95 -3.78
N ALA A 226 -9.12 -1.86 -4.08
CA ALA A 226 -9.98 -1.19 -3.12
C ALA A 226 -11.10 -2.11 -2.62
N ARG A 227 -11.44 -1.99 -1.34
CA ARG A 227 -12.56 -2.66 -0.67
C ARG A 227 -13.80 -2.82 -1.53
N ASN A 228 -14.33 -1.70 -2.04
CA ASN A 228 -15.62 -1.70 -2.71
C ASN A 228 -15.62 -2.58 -3.98
N SER A 229 -14.45 -2.83 -4.57
CA SER A 229 -14.30 -3.73 -5.69
C SER A 229 -14.30 -5.20 -5.28
N THR A 230 -13.86 -5.54 -4.06
CA THR A 230 -13.80 -6.94 -3.59
C THR A 230 -15.06 -7.37 -2.82
N PHE A 231 -15.74 -6.44 -2.14
CA PHE A 231 -16.91 -6.77 -1.30
C PHE A 231 -18.17 -7.16 -2.08
N VAL A 232 -18.26 -6.82 -3.37
CA VAL A 232 -19.36 -7.27 -4.26
C VAL A 232 -19.43 -8.80 -4.39
N TYR A 233 -18.33 -9.47 -4.09
CA TYR A 233 -18.18 -10.91 -4.23
C TYR A 233 -18.58 -11.70 -2.97
N LYS A 234 -18.95 -11.01 -1.89
CA LYS A 234 -19.35 -11.61 -0.62
C LYS A 234 -20.51 -12.60 -0.77
N GLY A 235 -20.39 -13.78 -0.15
CA GLY A 235 -21.45 -14.80 -0.11
C GLY A 235 -21.72 -15.47 -1.47
N THR A 236 -20.86 -15.26 -2.46
CA THR A 236 -20.97 -15.87 -3.78
C THR A 236 -20.09 -17.13 -3.80
N ALA A 237 -20.57 -18.24 -4.38
CA ALA A 237 -19.69 -19.38 -4.66
C ALA A 237 -18.90 -19.07 -5.94
N MET A 238 -17.56 -19.00 -5.86
CA MET A 238 -16.76 -18.34 -6.89
C MET A 238 -15.68 -19.22 -7.52
N ASP A 239 -15.41 -18.98 -8.80
CA ASP A 239 -14.14 -19.34 -9.41
C ASP A 239 -13.14 -18.19 -9.18
N LEU A 240 -12.15 -18.43 -8.30
CA LEU A 240 -11.12 -17.45 -7.96
C LEU A 240 -10.33 -16.96 -9.19
N THR A 241 -10.24 -17.77 -10.24
CA THR A 241 -9.57 -17.38 -11.49
C THR A 241 -10.36 -16.31 -12.24
N ALA A 242 -11.69 -16.43 -12.25
CA ALA A 242 -12.58 -15.45 -12.86
C ALA A 242 -12.54 -14.13 -12.07
N VAL A 243 -12.61 -14.22 -10.73
CA VAL A 243 -12.53 -13.05 -9.84
C VAL A 243 -11.21 -12.30 -10.01
N ALA A 244 -10.08 -13.02 -10.06
CA ALA A 244 -8.77 -12.46 -10.34
C ALA A 244 -8.75 -11.71 -11.68
N GLY A 245 -9.36 -12.28 -12.72
CA GLY A 245 -9.48 -11.66 -14.04
C GLY A 245 -10.33 -10.39 -14.03
N GLU A 246 -11.49 -10.41 -13.37
CA GLU A 246 -12.39 -9.26 -13.27
C GLU A 246 -11.79 -8.09 -12.48
N LEU A 247 -11.10 -8.41 -11.38
CA LEU A 247 -10.41 -7.43 -10.54
C LEU A 247 -9.06 -6.99 -11.10
N ASN A 248 -8.58 -7.67 -12.16
CA ASN A 248 -7.20 -7.56 -12.63
C ASN A 248 -6.19 -7.71 -11.47
N ALA A 249 -6.45 -8.68 -10.58
CA ALA A 249 -5.68 -8.98 -9.39
C ALA A 249 -4.76 -10.18 -9.64
N LEU A 250 -3.43 -10.00 -9.59
CA LEU A 250 -2.51 -11.13 -9.76
C LEU A 250 -2.53 -12.06 -8.54
N TYR A 251 -2.74 -11.49 -7.36
CA TYR A 251 -2.80 -12.20 -6.09
C TYR A 251 -4.14 -11.98 -5.40
N ILE A 252 -4.63 -13.02 -4.73
CA ILE A 252 -5.85 -13.00 -3.92
C ILE A 252 -5.49 -13.41 -2.49
N VAL A 253 -5.99 -12.66 -1.53
CA VAL A 253 -6.06 -13.04 -0.12
C VAL A 253 -7.49 -13.42 0.19
N GLU A 254 -7.68 -14.62 0.71
CA GLU A 254 -8.96 -15.10 1.19
C GLU A 254 -8.80 -15.74 2.57
N GLY A 255 -9.91 -15.94 3.25
CA GLY A 255 -9.88 -16.57 4.54
C GLY A 255 -11.24 -16.81 5.14
N SER A 256 -11.23 -17.33 6.36
CA SER A 256 -12.44 -17.62 7.10
C SER A 256 -12.24 -17.36 8.58
N VAL A 257 -13.32 -16.97 9.24
CA VAL A 257 -13.39 -16.78 10.68
C VAL A 257 -14.35 -17.80 11.27
N ARG A 258 -13.91 -18.48 12.33
CA ARG A 258 -14.76 -19.34 13.14
C ARG A 258 -14.61 -18.99 14.61
N LYS A 259 -15.71 -18.61 15.24
CA LYS A 259 -15.80 -18.36 16.68
C LYS A 259 -16.56 -19.49 17.37
N ALA A 260 -16.02 -19.94 18.49
CA ALA A 260 -16.63 -20.94 19.36
C ALA A 260 -16.43 -20.54 20.83
N GLY A 261 -17.51 -20.08 21.47
CA GLY A 261 -17.43 -19.52 22.81
C GLY A 261 -16.53 -18.28 22.84
N ASN A 262 -15.49 -18.32 23.68
CA ASN A 262 -14.52 -17.24 23.81
C ASN A 262 -13.27 -17.40 22.92
N ARG A 263 -13.25 -18.36 21.99
CA ARG A 263 -12.11 -18.57 21.09
C ARG A 263 -12.47 -18.24 19.66
N VAL A 264 -11.55 -17.59 18.96
CA VAL A 264 -11.62 -17.34 17.52
C VAL A 264 -10.50 -18.10 16.85
N ARG A 265 -10.83 -18.67 15.71
CA ARG A 265 -9.87 -19.16 14.72
C ARG A 265 -10.08 -18.39 13.44
N VAL A 266 -9.01 -17.81 12.93
CA VAL A 266 -8.96 -17.18 11.61
C VAL A 266 -8.02 -18.00 10.74
N THR A 267 -8.43 -18.34 9.52
CA THR A 267 -7.57 -18.93 8.51
C THR A 267 -7.38 -17.93 7.40
N ALA A 268 -6.16 -17.73 6.93
CA ALA A 268 -5.87 -16.83 5.81
C ALA A 268 -4.96 -17.52 4.81
N GLN A 269 -5.11 -17.18 3.53
CA GLN A 269 -4.35 -17.77 2.44
C GLN A 269 -3.99 -16.72 1.40
N LEU A 270 -2.81 -16.89 0.79
CA LEU A 270 -2.35 -16.12 -0.36
C LEU A 270 -2.34 -17.02 -1.59
N ILE A 271 -3.06 -16.62 -2.62
CA ILE A 271 -3.30 -17.40 -3.83
C ILE A 271 -2.84 -16.59 -5.05
N LYS A 272 -2.21 -17.26 -6.00
CA LYS A 272 -1.96 -16.68 -7.32
C LYS A 272 -3.22 -16.81 -8.18
N GLY A 273 -3.88 -15.68 -8.44
CA GLY A 273 -5.20 -15.63 -9.06
C GLY A 273 -5.27 -16.23 -10.47
N THR A 274 -4.20 -16.11 -11.25
CA THR A 274 -4.16 -16.62 -12.64
C THR A 274 -4.10 -18.15 -12.76
N THR A 275 -3.63 -18.84 -11.72
CA THR A 275 -3.42 -20.30 -11.74
C THR A 275 -4.09 -21.03 -10.57
N ASN A 276 -4.82 -20.29 -9.73
CA ASN A 276 -5.39 -20.75 -8.47
C ASN A 276 -4.38 -21.56 -7.61
N THR A 277 -3.12 -21.10 -7.58
CA THR A 277 -2.04 -21.79 -6.86
C THR A 277 -1.87 -21.18 -5.48
N HIS A 278 -2.00 -21.99 -4.44
CA HIS A 278 -1.77 -21.57 -3.06
C HIS A 278 -0.27 -21.35 -2.82
N LEU A 279 0.09 -20.12 -2.44
CA LEU A 279 1.47 -19.72 -2.14
C LEU A 279 1.75 -19.78 -0.64
N TRP A 280 0.73 -19.51 0.16
CA TRP A 280 0.80 -19.55 1.62
C TRP A 280 -0.59 -19.77 2.20
N ALA A 281 -0.66 -20.44 3.35
CA ALA A 281 -1.86 -20.60 4.15
C ALA A 281 -1.45 -20.79 5.60
N ASP A 282 -2.15 -20.17 6.53
CA ASP A 282 -1.94 -20.36 7.97
C ASP A 282 -3.22 -20.17 8.77
N ARG A 283 -3.15 -20.51 10.07
CA ARG A 283 -4.23 -20.34 11.02
C ARG A 283 -3.75 -19.54 12.24
N PHE A 284 -4.62 -18.66 12.70
CA PHE A 284 -4.42 -17.81 13.85
C PHE A 284 -5.51 -18.13 14.86
N ASP A 285 -5.11 -18.44 16.08
CA ASP A 285 -5.99 -18.77 17.19
C ASP A 285 -5.84 -17.72 18.28
N GLY A 286 -6.95 -17.24 18.84
CA GLY A 286 -6.91 -16.29 19.94
C GLY A 286 -8.17 -16.26 20.78
N ASP A 287 -8.11 -15.49 21.86
CA ASP A 287 -9.15 -15.38 22.88
C ASP A 287 -9.89 -14.04 22.75
N LEU A 288 -11.22 -14.06 22.82
CA LEU A 288 -12.13 -12.92 22.61
C LEU A 288 -12.26 -11.97 23.78
N THR A 289 -11.39 -12.08 24.80
CA THR A 289 -11.36 -11.18 25.95
C THR A 289 -11.29 -9.70 25.54
N ASP A 290 -10.52 -9.39 24.49
CA ASP A 290 -10.54 -8.10 23.80
C ASP A 290 -10.61 -8.33 22.29
N ILE A 291 -11.79 -8.11 21.71
CA ILE A 291 -12.06 -8.37 20.30
C ILE A 291 -11.25 -7.48 19.35
N PHE A 292 -11.00 -6.23 19.73
CA PHE A 292 -10.25 -5.29 18.89
C PHE A 292 -8.76 -5.57 18.96
N ALA A 293 -8.22 -5.83 20.16
CA ALA A 293 -6.82 -6.22 20.29
C ALA A 293 -6.51 -7.53 19.55
N LEU A 294 -7.45 -8.50 19.58
CA LEU A 294 -7.31 -9.74 18.84
C LEU A 294 -7.36 -9.50 17.32
N GLN A 295 -8.28 -8.65 16.85
CA GLN A 295 -8.39 -8.27 15.45
C GLN A 295 -7.09 -7.63 14.94
N ASP A 296 -6.55 -6.65 15.68
CA ASP A 296 -5.27 -6.00 15.37
C ASP A 296 -4.10 -7.01 15.31
N GLU A 297 -4.03 -7.92 16.28
CA GLU A 297 -2.99 -8.95 16.33
C GLU A 297 -3.06 -9.91 15.14
N ILE A 298 -4.25 -10.41 14.80
CA ILE A 298 -4.45 -11.33 13.68
C ILE A 298 -4.16 -10.63 12.35
N THR A 299 -4.68 -9.41 12.15
CA THR A 299 -4.41 -8.63 10.93
C THR A 299 -2.92 -8.40 10.75
N SER A 300 -2.22 -7.95 11.80
CA SER A 300 -0.77 -7.73 11.79
C SER A 300 -0.03 -9.01 11.40
N ALA A 301 -0.38 -10.14 12.01
CA ALA A 301 0.26 -11.43 11.72
C ALA A 301 0.03 -11.90 10.27
N ILE A 302 -1.18 -11.73 9.73
CA ILE A 302 -1.51 -12.07 8.33
C ILE A 302 -0.70 -11.21 7.37
N VAL A 303 -0.73 -9.89 7.52
CA VAL A 303 -0.06 -8.96 6.60
C VAL A 303 1.45 -9.16 6.62
N SER A 304 2.05 -9.34 7.81
CA SER A 304 3.48 -9.62 7.93
C SER A 304 3.88 -10.96 7.33
N ALA A 305 3.00 -11.97 7.31
CA ALA A 305 3.26 -13.24 6.65
C ALA A 305 3.14 -13.17 5.12
N ILE A 306 2.21 -12.37 4.60
CA ILE A 306 1.94 -12.23 3.16
C ILE A 306 3.09 -11.50 2.45
N ALA A 307 3.61 -10.43 3.04
CA ALA A 307 4.49 -9.53 2.31
C ALA A 307 5.79 -10.17 1.78
N PRO A 308 6.53 -10.96 2.59
CA PRO A 308 7.73 -11.66 2.09
C PRO A 308 7.41 -12.71 1.01
N ARG A 309 6.25 -13.39 1.11
CA ARG A 309 5.83 -14.44 0.18
C ARG A 309 5.53 -13.89 -1.21
N PHE A 310 4.91 -12.72 -1.27
CA PHE A 310 4.68 -12.00 -2.51
C PHE A 310 6.00 -11.65 -3.22
N VAL A 311 6.95 -11.08 -2.48
CA VAL A 311 8.27 -10.69 -3.03
C VAL A 311 8.99 -11.90 -3.61
N GLN A 312 8.96 -13.02 -2.90
CA GLN A 312 9.54 -14.28 -3.38
C GLN A 312 8.87 -14.77 -4.66
N ALA A 313 7.53 -14.84 -4.69
CA ALA A 313 6.78 -15.32 -5.85
C ALA A 313 7.05 -14.49 -7.11
N GLU A 314 7.18 -13.17 -6.96
CA GLU A 314 7.49 -12.27 -8.05
C GLU A 314 8.96 -12.32 -8.49
N ALA A 315 9.90 -12.52 -7.57
CA ALA A 315 11.29 -12.77 -7.92
C ALA A 315 11.43 -14.07 -8.74
N GLU A 316 10.71 -15.13 -8.38
CA GLU A 316 10.70 -16.39 -9.13
C GLU A 316 10.03 -16.26 -10.51
N ARG A 317 8.95 -15.46 -10.61
CA ARG A 317 8.32 -15.12 -11.90
C ARG A 317 9.31 -14.38 -12.78
N SER A 318 9.85 -13.28 -12.26
CA SER A 318 10.72 -12.40 -13.01
C SER A 318 11.96 -13.15 -13.46
N ALA A 319 12.58 -14.02 -12.65
CA ALA A 319 13.79 -14.80 -12.98
C ALA A 319 13.72 -15.58 -14.32
N LYS A 320 12.52 -15.89 -14.82
CA LYS A 320 12.30 -16.59 -16.11
C LYS A 320 12.36 -15.67 -17.33
N LEU A 321 12.35 -14.35 -17.12
CA LEU A 321 12.38 -13.33 -18.17
C LEU A 321 13.82 -13.07 -18.65
N SER A 322 13.98 -12.73 -19.93
CA SER A 322 15.26 -12.23 -20.44
C SER A 322 15.49 -10.77 -20.02
N ALA A 323 16.75 -10.30 -20.06
CA ALA A 323 17.10 -8.96 -19.61
C ALA A 323 16.37 -7.83 -20.37
N THR A 324 16.01 -8.05 -21.64
CA THR A 324 15.28 -7.08 -22.46
C THR A 324 13.78 -7.04 -22.16
N GLN A 325 13.26 -8.01 -21.41
CA GLN A 325 11.85 -8.10 -21.02
C GLN A 325 11.60 -7.61 -19.59
N LEU A 326 12.64 -7.23 -18.85
CA LEU A 326 12.50 -6.78 -17.47
C LEU A 326 12.02 -5.33 -17.39
N SER A 327 10.88 -5.15 -16.74
CA SER A 327 10.41 -3.86 -16.27
C SER A 327 11.29 -3.31 -15.13
N ALA A 328 11.07 -2.04 -14.76
CA ALA A 328 11.72 -1.44 -13.61
C ALA A 328 11.39 -2.21 -12.32
N TRP A 329 10.15 -2.67 -12.22
CA TRP A 329 9.66 -3.45 -11.08
C TRP A 329 10.26 -4.86 -11.03
N ASP A 330 10.39 -5.54 -12.17
CA ASP A 330 11.04 -6.85 -12.22
C ASP A 330 12.51 -6.77 -11.79
N ASN A 331 13.23 -5.75 -12.26
CA ASN A 331 14.61 -5.49 -11.85
C ASN A 331 14.72 -5.27 -10.33
N LEU A 332 13.81 -4.46 -9.77
CA LEU A 332 13.74 -4.20 -8.33
C LEU A 332 13.53 -5.48 -7.52
N LEU A 333 12.53 -6.29 -7.87
CA LEU A 333 12.19 -7.49 -7.10
C LEU A 333 13.26 -8.58 -7.20
N ARG A 334 13.89 -8.76 -8.37
CA ARG A 334 15.06 -9.62 -8.51
C ARG A 334 16.20 -9.18 -7.62
N ALA A 335 16.52 -7.88 -7.62
CA ALA A 335 17.59 -7.35 -6.79
C ALA A 335 17.31 -7.55 -5.30
N ARG A 336 16.06 -7.33 -4.87
CA ARG A 336 15.67 -7.54 -3.47
C ARG A 336 15.78 -9.00 -3.03
N ALA A 337 15.40 -9.94 -3.90
CA ALA A 337 15.59 -11.36 -3.62
C ALA A 337 17.07 -11.76 -3.50
N LEU A 338 17.94 -11.17 -4.33
CA LEU A 338 19.39 -11.34 -4.18
C LEU A 338 19.89 -10.79 -2.84
N LEU A 339 19.42 -9.60 -2.44
CA LEU A 339 19.84 -8.99 -1.16
C LEU A 339 19.38 -9.79 0.07
N ALA A 340 18.34 -10.61 -0.05
CA ALA A 340 17.90 -11.49 1.03
C ALA A 340 18.90 -12.64 1.32
N ALA A 341 19.75 -13.01 0.35
CA ALA A 341 20.77 -14.05 0.54
C ALA A 341 21.91 -13.61 1.48
N LEU A 342 22.12 -12.29 1.64
CA LEU A 342 23.15 -11.70 2.50
C LEU A 342 24.56 -12.26 2.27
N ASP A 343 24.95 -12.40 1.00
CA ASP A 343 26.31 -12.72 0.60
C ASP A 343 26.88 -11.66 -0.37
N LYS A 344 28.23 -11.63 -0.46
CA LYS A 344 28.96 -10.64 -1.28
C LYS A 344 28.53 -10.66 -2.74
N GLN A 345 28.40 -11.84 -3.35
CA GLN A 345 28.13 -11.96 -4.78
C GLN A 345 26.72 -11.47 -5.08
N SER A 346 25.72 -11.93 -4.33
CA SER A 346 24.33 -11.50 -4.51
C SER A 346 24.14 -10.00 -4.28
N ALA A 347 24.82 -9.42 -3.29
CA ALA A 347 24.77 -7.97 -3.06
C ALA A 347 25.40 -7.16 -4.20
N GLN A 348 26.48 -7.66 -4.81
CA GLN A 348 27.10 -7.04 -5.99
C GLN A 348 26.22 -7.17 -7.23
N ASP A 349 25.59 -8.33 -7.43
CA ASP A 349 24.70 -8.61 -8.57
C ASP A 349 23.38 -7.81 -8.49
N ALA A 350 22.95 -7.40 -7.29
CA ALA A 350 21.78 -6.54 -7.09
C ALA A 350 21.99 -5.11 -7.60
N LEU A 351 23.21 -4.54 -7.50
CA LEU A 351 23.50 -3.17 -7.89
C LEU A 351 23.16 -2.82 -9.37
N PRO A 352 23.58 -3.60 -10.39
CA PRO A 352 23.25 -3.29 -11.78
C PRO A 352 21.73 -3.37 -12.06
N LEU A 353 21.01 -4.27 -11.40
CA LEU A 353 19.56 -4.40 -11.51
C LEU A 353 18.85 -3.16 -10.93
N LEU A 354 19.24 -2.72 -9.74
CA LEU A 354 18.67 -1.54 -9.09
C LEU A 354 18.96 -0.25 -9.88
N ARG A 355 20.19 -0.12 -10.41
CA ARG A 355 20.53 1.00 -11.31
C ARG A 355 19.74 0.93 -12.62
N ALA A 356 19.44 -0.26 -13.14
CA ALA A 356 18.56 -0.41 -14.31
C ALA A 356 17.12 0.01 -13.99
N ALA A 357 16.59 -0.41 -12.83
CA ALA A 357 15.27 -0.01 -12.36
C ALA A 357 15.15 1.51 -12.25
N ILE A 358 16.13 2.20 -11.67
CA ILE A 358 16.15 3.69 -11.59
C ILE A 358 16.27 4.35 -12.97
N ARG A 359 17.05 3.78 -13.90
CA ARG A 359 17.11 4.34 -15.26
C ARG A 359 15.79 4.22 -16.01
N GLN A 360 15.04 3.13 -15.78
CA GLN A 360 13.74 2.88 -16.41
C GLN A 360 12.62 3.69 -15.73
N ASP A 361 12.65 3.81 -14.40
CA ASP A 361 11.74 4.64 -13.60
C ASP A 361 12.52 5.52 -12.59
N PRO A 362 12.94 6.72 -13.02
CA PRO A 362 13.68 7.64 -12.15
C PRO A 362 12.86 8.22 -10.99
N GLN A 363 11.54 8.03 -10.97
CA GLN A 363 10.66 8.50 -9.89
C GLN A 363 10.35 7.40 -8.87
N SER A 364 10.89 6.19 -9.05
CA SER A 364 10.70 5.07 -8.13
C SER A 364 11.46 5.27 -6.82
N ALA A 365 10.79 5.78 -5.78
CA ALA A 365 11.36 5.85 -4.42
C ALA A 365 11.89 4.48 -3.96
N GLN A 366 11.15 3.41 -4.26
CA GLN A 366 11.54 2.04 -3.91
C GLN A 366 12.86 1.60 -4.55
N ALA A 367 13.08 1.88 -5.84
CA ALA A 367 14.34 1.53 -6.49
C ALA A 367 15.53 2.29 -5.88
N HIS A 368 15.34 3.56 -5.52
CA HIS A 368 16.35 4.34 -4.80
C HIS A 368 16.62 3.76 -3.41
N ASN A 369 15.58 3.42 -2.65
CA ASN A 369 15.73 2.82 -1.32
C ASN A 369 16.54 1.53 -1.33
N TRP A 370 16.19 0.60 -2.22
CA TRP A 370 16.90 -0.68 -2.31
C TRP A 370 18.33 -0.53 -2.84
N LEU A 371 18.62 0.47 -3.69
CA LEU A 371 20.00 0.79 -4.09
C LEU A 371 20.82 1.33 -2.91
N ALA A 372 20.28 2.30 -2.17
CA ALA A 372 20.93 2.83 -0.98
C ALA A 372 21.16 1.74 0.08
N TYR A 373 20.19 0.84 0.27
CA TYR A 373 20.31 -0.32 1.15
C TYR A 373 21.40 -1.30 0.70
N ALA A 374 21.48 -1.62 -0.60
CA ALA A 374 22.52 -2.51 -1.13
C ALA A 374 23.94 -1.92 -0.94
N LEU A 375 24.11 -0.63 -1.20
CA LEU A 375 25.37 0.09 -0.96
C LEU A 375 25.73 0.10 0.54
N PHE A 376 24.74 0.33 1.40
CA PHE A 376 24.91 0.21 2.85
C PHE A 376 25.37 -1.19 3.26
N LEU A 377 24.74 -2.26 2.77
CA LEU A 377 25.13 -3.64 3.08
C LEU A 377 26.57 -3.94 2.62
N ASN A 378 26.93 -3.53 1.40
CA ASN A 378 28.28 -3.73 0.87
C ASN A 378 29.34 -3.06 1.76
N SER A 379 29.05 -1.86 2.27
CA SER A 379 29.93 -1.15 3.21
C SER A 379 29.95 -1.83 4.58
N ALA A 380 28.78 -2.12 5.17
CA ALA A 380 28.65 -2.65 6.53
C ALA A 380 29.23 -4.06 6.71
N TYR A 381 29.14 -4.91 5.68
CA TYR A 381 29.72 -6.26 5.68
C TYR A 381 31.17 -6.31 5.18
N GLY A 382 31.75 -5.18 4.77
CA GLY A 382 33.11 -5.10 4.25
C GLY A 382 33.29 -5.78 2.88
N TRP A 383 32.22 -5.85 2.09
CA TRP A 383 32.20 -6.42 0.75
C TRP A 383 32.63 -5.43 -0.33
N SER A 384 32.54 -4.13 -0.04
CA SER A 384 32.96 -3.04 -0.92
C SER A 384 34.47 -2.87 -0.95
N ASP A 385 35.01 -2.60 -2.13
CA ASP A 385 36.40 -2.20 -2.34
C ASP A 385 36.61 -0.68 -2.07
N ASP A 386 35.54 0.12 -2.12
CA ASP A 386 35.53 1.55 -1.76
C ASP A 386 34.31 1.90 -0.87
N PRO A 387 34.35 1.51 0.42
CA PRO A 387 33.22 1.68 1.34
C PRO A 387 32.94 3.14 1.69
N ILE A 388 33.84 4.08 1.39
CA ILE A 388 33.63 5.52 1.61
C ILE A 388 32.76 6.07 0.47
N SER A 389 33.10 5.75 -0.78
CA SER A 389 32.30 6.14 -1.94
C SER A 389 30.88 5.58 -1.85
N ASP A 390 30.74 4.28 -1.53
CA ASP A 390 29.42 3.63 -1.40
C ASP A 390 28.54 4.30 -0.34
N ARG A 391 29.11 4.72 0.81
CA ARG A 391 28.36 5.42 1.86
C ARG A 391 27.89 6.81 1.42
N ASN A 392 28.73 7.53 0.69
CA ASN A 392 28.39 8.85 0.15
C ASN A 392 27.28 8.74 -0.92
N GLU A 393 27.39 7.75 -1.82
CA GLU A 393 26.37 7.45 -2.81
C GLU A 393 25.05 7.03 -2.13
N ALA A 394 25.09 6.13 -1.15
CA ALA A 394 23.93 5.70 -0.38
C ALA A 394 23.23 6.89 0.29
N PHE A 395 23.97 7.81 0.91
CA PHE A 395 23.42 9.00 1.55
C PHE A 395 22.70 9.92 0.56
N ALA A 396 23.28 10.16 -0.62
CA ALA A 396 22.63 10.96 -1.65
C ALA A 396 21.34 10.31 -2.15
N ILE A 397 21.38 9.00 -2.42
CA ILE A 397 20.24 8.24 -2.95
C ILE A 397 19.11 8.14 -1.92
N ALA A 398 19.40 7.88 -0.65
CA ALA A 398 18.37 7.80 0.39
C ALA A 398 17.64 9.12 0.58
N ARG A 399 18.36 10.26 0.52
CA ARG A 399 17.72 11.59 0.55
C ARG A 399 16.80 11.80 -0.65
N GLN A 400 17.21 11.34 -1.82
CA GLN A 400 16.37 11.39 -3.02
C GLN A 400 15.11 10.54 -2.84
N ALA A 401 15.23 9.32 -2.30
CA ALA A 401 14.07 8.44 -2.08
C ALA A 401 13.03 9.07 -1.15
N VAL A 402 13.45 9.67 -0.03
CA VAL A 402 12.56 10.42 0.88
C VAL A 402 11.90 11.61 0.18
N SER A 403 12.60 12.28 -0.73
CA SER A 403 12.00 13.39 -1.48
C SER A 403 10.97 12.95 -2.53
N LEU A 404 11.13 11.73 -3.07
CA LEU A 404 10.20 11.14 -4.04
C LEU A 404 8.93 10.63 -3.37
N ASP A 405 9.05 9.97 -2.21
CA ASP A 405 7.90 9.55 -1.39
C ASP A 405 8.19 9.75 0.11
N PRO A 406 7.76 10.89 0.68
CA PRO A 406 7.94 11.19 2.10
C PRO A 406 7.14 10.28 3.05
N ASP A 407 6.16 9.55 2.53
CA ASP A 407 5.29 8.65 3.27
C ASP A 407 5.61 7.17 2.99
N ASP A 408 6.80 6.86 2.45
CA ASP A 408 7.33 5.50 2.38
C ASP A 408 8.12 5.14 3.64
N ALA A 409 7.64 4.13 4.38
CA ALA A 409 8.31 3.64 5.58
C ALA A 409 9.75 3.15 5.31
N LEU A 410 10.00 2.51 4.17
CA LEU A 410 11.34 2.02 3.83
C LEU A 410 12.33 3.18 3.64
N SER A 411 11.89 4.29 3.03
CA SER A 411 12.72 5.49 2.85
C SER A 411 13.28 6.00 4.18
N HIS A 412 12.45 6.01 5.22
CA HIS A 412 12.86 6.45 6.55
C HIS A 412 13.77 5.44 7.25
N VAL A 413 13.49 4.14 7.13
CA VAL A 413 14.36 3.09 7.70
C VAL A 413 15.75 3.12 7.08
N VAL A 414 15.84 3.13 5.75
CA VAL A 414 17.12 3.17 5.03
C VAL A 414 17.89 4.46 5.35
N SER A 415 17.20 5.60 5.42
CA SER A 415 17.81 6.85 5.89
C SER A 415 18.36 6.72 7.31
N GLY A 416 17.63 6.07 8.21
CA GLY A 416 18.09 5.80 9.57
C GLY A 416 19.35 4.93 9.62
N MET A 417 19.42 3.86 8.82
CA MET A 417 20.63 3.04 8.70
C MET A 417 21.84 3.87 8.23
N ILE A 418 21.61 4.78 7.29
CA ILE A 418 22.68 5.60 6.71
C ILE A 418 23.11 6.71 7.68
N TYR A 419 22.19 7.35 8.41
CA TYR A 419 22.53 8.32 9.45
C TYR A 419 23.41 7.71 10.53
N ALA A 420 23.05 6.52 11.02
CA ALA A 420 23.84 5.86 12.05
C ALA A 420 25.16 5.24 11.52
N SER A 421 25.31 4.98 10.22
CA SER A 421 26.54 4.42 9.64
C SER A 421 27.52 5.43 9.02
N THR A 422 27.03 6.56 8.54
CA THR A 422 27.85 7.61 7.90
C THR A 422 28.10 8.78 8.85
N ALA A 423 27.08 9.22 9.60
CA ALA A 423 27.20 10.35 10.53
C ALA A 423 27.37 9.92 11.99
N ASN A 424 27.27 8.61 12.27
CA ASN A 424 27.22 8.07 13.64
C ASN A 424 26.10 8.70 14.50
N ASP A 425 25.07 9.24 13.83
CA ASP A 425 23.95 9.94 14.47
C ASP A 425 22.83 8.96 14.77
N VAL A 426 23.01 8.23 15.87
CA VAL A 426 22.08 7.19 16.32
C VAL A 426 20.72 7.79 16.73
N GLU A 427 20.70 9.04 17.21
CA GLU A 427 19.45 9.73 17.53
C GLU A 427 18.63 10.06 16.28
N ALA A 428 19.29 10.55 15.22
CA ALA A 428 18.62 10.77 13.94
C ALA A 428 18.10 9.45 13.34
N ALA A 429 18.86 8.36 13.50
CA ALA A 429 18.41 7.03 13.09
C ALA A 429 17.17 6.57 13.86
N ALA A 430 17.14 6.75 15.19
CA ALA A 430 15.97 6.43 16.01
C ALA A 430 14.73 7.24 15.55
N ARG A 431 14.88 8.57 15.36
CA ARG A 431 13.79 9.43 14.86
C ARG A 431 13.27 9.01 13.49
N ALA A 432 14.17 8.61 12.59
CA ALA A 432 13.78 8.12 11.26
C ALA A 432 12.99 6.82 11.37
N ASN A 433 13.45 5.85 12.16
CA ASN A 433 12.71 4.61 12.39
C ASN A 433 11.36 4.84 13.10
N GLU A 434 11.27 5.79 14.03
CA GLU A 434 9.98 6.20 14.62
C GLU A 434 9.02 6.79 13.58
N LYS A 435 9.52 7.59 12.63
CA LYS A 435 8.71 8.11 11.52
C LYS A 435 8.25 6.97 10.60
N ALA A 436 9.10 5.99 10.32
CA ALA A 436 8.72 4.79 9.59
C ALA A 436 7.58 4.04 10.29
N LEU A 437 7.65 3.87 11.61
CA LEU A 437 6.60 3.19 12.39
C LEU A 437 5.29 3.99 12.49
N LYS A 438 5.34 5.32 12.40
CA LYS A 438 4.13 6.15 12.26
C LYS A 438 3.43 5.93 10.91
N ILE A 439 4.19 5.61 9.87
CA ILE A 439 3.66 5.32 8.52
C ILE A 439 3.17 3.87 8.46
N ASN A 440 3.99 2.93 8.91
CA ASN A 440 3.70 1.50 8.92
C ASN A 440 4.11 0.89 10.29
N PRO A 441 3.16 0.75 11.23
CA PRO A 441 3.40 0.15 12.54
C PRO A 441 3.80 -1.32 12.49
N ASN A 442 3.53 -2.02 11.38
CA ASN A 442 3.83 -3.44 11.20
C ASN A 442 5.14 -3.66 10.44
N PHE A 443 5.96 -2.63 10.27
CA PHE A 443 7.23 -2.74 9.54
C PHE A 443 8.34 -3.30 10.43
N ALA A 444 8.52 -4.63 10.37
CA ALA A 444 9.48 -5.38 11.19
C ALA A 444 10.88 -4.78 11.18
N MET A 445 11.37 -4.35 10.00
CA MET A 445 12.68 -3.73 9.85
C MET A 445 12.83 -2.45 10.69
N ALA A 446 11.82 -1.57 10.69
CA ALA A 446 11.86 -0.35 11.51
C ALA A 446 11.92 -0.67 13.01
N HIS A 447 11.16 -1.66 13.47
CA HIS A 447 11.23 -2.12 14.85
C HIS A 447 12.61 -2.68 15.20
N GLY A 448 13.19 -3.52 14.34
CA GLY A 448 14.51 -4.12 14.56
C GLY A 448 15.62 -3.07 14.69
N PHE A 449 15.67 -2.11 13.75
CA PHE A 449 16.66 -1.03 13.79
C PHE A 449 16.41 -0.06 14.94
N LEU A 450 15.16 0.32 15.23
CA LEU A 450 14.85 1.16 16.38
C LEU A 450 15.27 0.49 17.69
N GLY A 451 15.05 -0.83 17.81
CA GLY A 451 15.50 -1.60 18.96
C GLY A 451 17.01 -1.55 19.16
N GLY A 452 17.77 -1.71 18.06
CA GLY A 452 19.22 -1.53 18.06
C GLY A 452 19.65 -0.11 18.44
N ASN A 453 18.99 0.92 17.88
CA ASN A 453 19.29 2.32 18.20
C ASN A 453 19.04 2.64 19.68
N GLN A 454 17.91 2.20 20.24
CA GLN A 454 17.57 2.39 21.65
C GLN A 454 18.59 1.73 22.58
N ALA A 455 19.11 0.55 22.22
CA ALA A 455 20.15 -0.12 23.00
C ALA A 455 21.45 0.68 23.03
N ILE A 456 21.86 1.26 21.90
CA ILE A 456 23.05 2.11 21.80
C ILE A 456 22.85 3.42 22.59
N LEU A 457 21.62 3.94 22.63
CA LEU A 457 21.24 5.10 23.45
C LEU A 457 21.04 4.75 24.95
N GLY A 458 21.16 3.47 25.32
CA GLY A 458 21.09 2.99 26.71
C GLY A 458 19.70 2.60 27.22
N ASP A 459 18.63 2.77 26.44
CA ASP A 459 17.28 2.31 26.81
C ASP A 459 17.07 0.83 26.41
N PHE A 460 17.62 -0.06 27.22
CA PHE A 460 17.52 -1.50 27.00
C PHE A 460 16.09 -2.05 27.09
N ALA A 461 15.21 -1.38 27.85
CA ALA A 461 13.82 -1.82 28.02
C ALA A 461 13.01 -1.56 26.73
N ALA A 462 13.11 -0.34 26.19
CA ALA A 462 12.53 -0.01 24.88
C ALA A 462 13.16 -0.85 23.76
N ALA A 463 14.48 -1.02 23.79
CA ALA A 463 15.20 -1.83 22.83
C ALA A 463 14.66 -3.26 22.73
N ARG A 464 14.53 -3.95 23.86
CA ARG A 464 14.05 -5.34 23.90
C ARG A 464 12.62 -5.45 23.39
N LYS A 465 11.74 -4.54 23.79
CA LYS A 465 10.35 -4.50 23.31
C LYS A 465 10.27 -4.44 21.79
N HIS A 466 11.06 -3.56 21.17
CA HIS A 466 11.07 -3.42 19.72
C HIS A 466 11.69 -4.61 19.00
N LEU A 467 12.77 -5.20 19.53
CA LEU A 467 13.39 -6.40 18.95
C LEU A 467 12.46 -7.61 19.00
N ASP A 468 11.76 -7.81 20.12
CA ASP A 468 10.78 -8.90 20.27
C ASP A 468 9.64 -8.74 19.26
N LEU A 469 9.15 -7.52 19.08
CA LEU A 469 8.11 -7.23 18.09
C LEU A 469 8.61 -7.45 16.66
N ALA A 470 9.84 -7.02 16.33
CA ALA A 470 10.44 -7.25 15.02
C ALA A 470 10.53 -8.74 14.68
N LEU A 471 11.00 -9.56 15.62
CA LEU A 471 11.08 -11.02 15.47
C LEU A 471 9.71 -11.69 15.45
N ARG A 472 8.70 -11.13 16.13
CA ARG A 472 7.32 -11.64 16.05
C ARG A 472 6.73 -11.38 14.66
N LEU A 473 6.95 -10.19 14.10
CA LEU A 473 6.45 -9.80 12.79
C LEU A 473 7.21 -10.53 11.66
N SER A 474 8.51 -10.73 11.80
CA SER A 474 9.35 -11.40 10.81
C SER A 474 10.31 -12.39 11.49
N PRO A 475 9.83 -13.60 11.88
CA PRO A 475 10.64 -14.59 12.60
C PRO A 475 11.85 -15.12 11.84
N HIS A 476 11.80 -15.03 10.52
CA HIS A 476 12.86 -15.47 9.61
C HIS A 476 13.43 -14.30 8.80
N ASP A 477 13.41 -13.09 9.37
CA ASP A 477 13.98 -11.93 8.70
C ASP A 477 15.48 -12.15 8.44
N PRO A 478 15.96 -12.00 7.19
CA PRO A 478 17.39 -12.14 6.91
C PRO A 478 18.22 -11.12 7.70
N THR A 479 17.67 -9.94 7.98
CA THR A 479 18.38 -8.85 8.67
C THR A 479 18.32 -8.93 10.19
N ALA A 480 17.62 -9.90 10.77
CA ALA A 480 17.50 -10.06 12.22
C ALA A 480 18.87 -10.19 12.93
N GLY A 481 19.87 -10.79 12.28
CA GLY A 481 21.25 -10.84 12.79
C GLY A 481 21.86 -9.44 12.98
N ILE A 482 21.55 -8.48 12.11
CA ILE A 482 22.01 -7.08 12.22
C ILE A 482 21.38 -6.42 13.46
N TRP A 483 20.07 -6.60 13.68
CA TRP A 483 19.37 -6.00 14.81
C TRP A 483 19.92 -6.53 16.15
N GLN A 484 20.19 -7.82 16.24
CA GLN A 484 20.82 -8.45 17.42
C GLN A 484 22.24 -7.93 17.67
N SER A 485 23.03 -7.72 16.60
CA SER A 485 24.37 -7.14 16.70
C SER A 485 24.35 -5.67 17.14
N LEU A 486 23.34 -4.88 16.74
CA LEU A 486 23.17 -3.50 17.22
C LEU A 486 22.76 -3.46 18.70
N TYR A 487 21.92 -4.40 19.13
CA TYR A 487 21.58 -4.55 20.56
C TYR A 487 22.82 -4.88 21.39
N THR A 488 23.60 -5.85 20.92
CA THR A 488 24.84 -6.29 21.57
C THR A 488 25.89 -5.20 21.59
N LEU A 489 25.96 -4.37 20.54
CA LEU A 489 26.77 -3.17 20.51
C LEU A 489 26.40 -2.20 21.65
N GLY A 490 25.11 -1.95 21.88
CA GLY A 490 24.66 -1.15 23.02
C GLY A 490 25.06 -1.74 24.37
N LEU A 491 24.96 -3.07 24.54
CA LEU A 491 25.44 -3.75 25.75
C LEU A 491 26.95 -3.58 25.94
N TYR A 492 27.73 -3.66 24.87
CA TYR A 492 29.18 -3.48 24.91
C TYR A 492 29.55 -2.05 25.34
N SER A 493 28.90 -1.04 24.74
CA SER A 493 29.09 0.37 25.08
C SER A 493 28.71 0.69 26.54
N ALA A 494 27.78 -0.08 27.12
CA ALA A 494 27.42 -0.01 28.53
C ALA A 494 28.30 -0.88 29.45
N GLU A 495 29.40 -1.44 28.94
CA GLU A 495 30.35 -2.31 29.66
C GLU A 495 29.71 -3.59 30.23
N ARG A 496 28.56 -4.03 29.68
CA ARG A 496 27.84 -5.25 30.10
C ARG A 496 28.37 -6.48 29.36
N TYR A 497 29.67 -6.75 29.49
CA TYR A 497 30.37 -7.77 28.70
C TYR A 497 29.83 -9.19 28.88
N ASP A 498 29.40 -9.59 30.08
CA ASP A 498 28.76 -10.89 30.30
C ASP A 498 27.43 -11.03 29.54
N ASP A 499 26.68 -9.93 29.43
CA ASP A 499 25.42 -9.91 28.67
C ASP A 499 25.70 -9.93 27.17
N VAL A 500 26.79 -9.30 26.70
CA VAL A 500 27.26 -9.42 25.31
C VAL A 500 27.50 -10.88 24.97
N VAL A 501 28.29 -11.60 25.77
CA VAL A 501 28.59 -13.02 25.52
C VAL A 501 27.30 -13.84 25.48
N ARG A 502 26.40 -13.67 26.46
CA ARG A 502 25.14 -14.42 26.52
C ARG A 502 24.24 -14.17 25.31
N ASN A 503 24.07 -12.91 24.90
CA ASN A 503 23.21 -12.58 23.76
C ASN A 503 23.80 -13.06 22.45
N VAL A 504 25.13 -12.97 22.28
CA VAL A 504 25.80 -13.49 21.09
C VAL A 504 25.75 -15.02 21.03
N ASP A 505 25.89 -15.71 22.15
CA ASP A 505 25.76 -17.18 22.22
C ASP A 505 24.38 -17.66 21.73
N GLU A 506 23.31 -16.93 22.06
CA GLU A 506 21.98 -17.19 21.51
C GLU A 506 21.90 -16.82 20.02
N ALA A 507 22.41 -15.64 19.63
CA ALA A 507 22.33 -15.15 18.26
C ALA A 507 23.05 -16.07 17.25
N ILE A 508 24.21 -16.64 17.61
CA ILE A 508 24.99 -17.54 16.74
C ILE A 508 24.26 -18.86 16.49
N LYS A 509 23.33 -19.29 17.36
CA LYS A 509 22.51 -20.49 17.09
C LYS A 509 21.59 -20.28 15.89
N THR A 510 21.14 -19.04 15.67
CA THR A 510 20.22 -18.68 14.58
C THR A 510 20.96 -18.09 13.38
N PHE A 511 22.05 -17.35 13.60
CA PHE A 511 22.85 -16.65 12.60
C PHE A 511 24.34 -17.00 12.74
N PRO A 512 24.74 -18.24 12.40
CA PRO A 512 26.05 -18.77 12.72
C PRO A 512 27.21 -18.12 11.96
N ASP A 513 26.95 -17.47 10.82
CA ASP A 513 28.00 -16.93 9.94
C ASP A 513 28.05 -15.40 9.90
N TYR A 514 27.46 -14.70 10.89
CA TYR A 514 27.50 -13.23 10.92
C TYR A 514 28.76 -12.71 11.65
N PRO A 515 29.76 -12.11 10.97
CA PRO A 515 31.07 -11.82 11.58
C PRO A 515 31.05 -10.76 12.69
N ALA A 516 30.03 -9.89 12.74
CA ALA A 516 29.91 -8.87 13.79
C ALA A 516 29.74 -9.48 15.18
N ASN A 517 28.93 -10.55 15.29
CA ASN A 517 28.68 -11.26 16.53
C ASN A 517 29.98 -11.79 17.14
N PHE A 518 30.80 -12.49 16.36
CA PHE A 518 32.08 -13.04 16.83
C PHE A 518 33.10 -11.96 17.17
N ARG A 519 33.14 -10.83 16.45
CA ARG A 519 34.01 -9.71 16.80
C ARG A 519 33.63 -9.10 18.15
N GLN A 520 32.33 -8.87 18.37
CA GLN A 520 31.83 -8.33 19.64
C GLN A 520 32.03 -9.31 20.80
N ARG A 521 31.78 -10.61 20.60
CA ARG A 521 32.04 -11.64 21.63
C ARG A 521 33.53 -11.80 21.91
N ALA A 522 34.40 -11.81 20.90
CA ALA A 522 35.85 -11.85 21.09
C ALA A 522 36.34 -10.68 21.95
N ALA A 523 35.92 -9.46 21.61
CA ALA A 523 36.28 -8.26 22.36
C ALA A 523 35.75 -8.32 23.81
N ALA A 524 34.51 -8.76 24.01
CA ALA A 524 33.91 -8.86 25.35
C ALA A 524 34.58 -9.95 26.20
N LEU A 525 34.85 -11.12 25.61
CA LEU A 525 35.59 -12.22 26.26
C LEU A 525 36.99 -11.77 26.69
N ALA A 526 37.69 -11.02 25.84
CA ALA A 526 38.99 -10.48 26.17
C ALA A 526 38.93 -9.46 27.33
N MET A 527 37.89 -8.61 27.37
CA MET A 527 37.66 -7.70 28.49
C MET A 527 37.33 -8.44 29.81
N LEU A 528 36.69 -9.61 29.72
CA LEU A 528 36.43 -10.51 30.84
C LEU A 528 37.63 -11.41 31.21
N GLY A 529 38.74 -11.34 30.47
CA GLY A 529 39.93 -12.18 30.69
C GLY A 529 39.80 -13.63 30.17
N ARG A 530 38.75 -13.96 29.42
CA ARG A 530 38.50 -15.28 28.80
C ARG A 530 39.24 -15.42 27.47
N MET A 531 40.58 -15.39 27.54
CA MET A 531 41.45 -15.19 26.38
C MET A 531 41.47 -16.37 25.39
N GLU A 532 41.27 -17.61 25.83
CA GLU A 532 41.25 -18.76 24.92
C GLU A 532 40.04 -18.70 23.99
N GLU A 533 38.85 -18.50 24.56
CA GLU A 533 37.60 -18.37 23.81
C GLU A 533 37.63 -17.14 22.88
N ALA A 534 38.19 -16.01 23.36
CA ALA A 534 38.35 -14.82 22.55
C ALA A 534 39.18 -15.08 21.29
N ARG A 535 40.30 -15.82 21.41
CA ARG A 535 41.17 -16.16 20.27
C ARG A 535 40.48 -17.12 19.29
N ASP A 536 39.64 -18.02 19.78
CA ASP A 536 38.89 -18.92 18.90
C ASP A 536 37.86 -18.16 18.06
N ASP A 537 37.22 -17.14 18.63
CA ASP A 537 36.37 -16.22 17.88
C ASP A 537 37.15 -15.43 16.84
N ILE A 538 38.35 -14.92 17.17
CA ILE A 538 39.21 -14.23 16.19
C ILE A 538 39.57 -15.16 15.01
N LYS A 539 39.94 -16.42 15.27
CA LYS A 539 40.18 -17.40 14.20
C LYS A 539 38.94 -17.63 13.34
N HIS A 540 37.75 -17.61 13.94
CA HIS A 540 36.50 -17.75 13.20
C HIS A 540 36.22 -16.51 12.33
N VAL A 541 36.37 -15.30 12.87
CA VAL A 541 36.25 -14.03 12.11
C VAL A 541 37.19 -14.04 10.91
N LEU A 542 38.45 -14.43 11.07
CA LEU A 542 39.42 -14.45 9.96
C LEU A 542 39.14 -15.53 8.90
N ARG A 543 38.37 -16.58 9.25
CA ARG A 543 37.86 -17.55 8.26
C ARG A 543 36.71 -16.95 7.45
N LEU A 544 35.81 -16.20 8.08
CA LEU A 544 34.67 -15.56 7.43
C LEU A 544 35.08 -14.33 6.60
N VAL A 545 36.02 -13.54 7.12
CA VAL A 545 36.51 -12.30 6.50
C VAL A 545 38.05 -12.32 6.49
N PRO A 546 38.66 -12.98 5.49
CA PRO A 546 40.12 -12.99 5.34
C PRO A 546 40.68 -11.56 5.23
N GLY A 547 41.77 -11.29 5.94
CA GLY A 547 42.40 -9.97 5.97
C GLY A 547 41.60 -8.91 6.74
N PHE A 548 40.77 -9.32 7.69
CA PHE A 548 40.18 -8.38 8.66
C PHE A 548 41.21 -8.02 9.74
N THR A 549 41.31 -6.73 10.07
CA THR A 549 42.36 -6.16 10.93
C THR A 549 41.78 -5.09 11.85
N ILE A 550 42.54 -4.64 12.84
CA ILE A 550 42.20 -3.50 13.69
C ILE A 550 42.01 -2.24 12.84
N GLU A 551 42.87 -2.00 11.85
CA GLU A 551 42.71 -0.84 10.97
C GLU A 551 41.39 -0.87 10.21
N ARG A 552 40.99 -2.02 9.66
CA ARG A 552 39.67 -2.17 9.04
C ARG A 552 38.54 -2.02 10.06
N ALA A 553 38.74 -2.44 11.30
CA ALA A 553 37.76 -2.31 12.37
C ALA A 553 37.50 -0.84 12.76
N ARG A 554 38.48 0.07 12.63
CA ARG A 554 38.31 1.52 12.91
C ARG A 554 37.21 2.18 12.08
N HIS A 555 36.92 1.61 10.92
CA HIS A 555 35.94 2.15 9.99
C HIS A 555 34.56 1.51 10.11
N LEU A 556 34.34 0.65 11.12
CA LEU A 556 33.04 0.02 11.32
C LEU A 556 31.98 1.05 11.72
N PRO A 557 30.77 0.96 11.14
CA PRO A 557 29.68 1.86 11.45
C PRO A 557 29.11 1.60 12.86
N PHE A 558 28.28 2.53 13.34
CA PHE A 558 27.43 2.42 14.52
C PHE A 558 28.10 2.50 15.90
N TRP A 559 29.43 2.62 15.98
CA TRP A 559 30.16 2.75 17.24
C TRP A 559 30.28 4.24 17.65
N PRO A 560 29.56 4.74 18.67
CA PRO A 560 29.69 6.13 19.13
C PRO A 560 31.12 6.43 19.59
N ASP A 561 31.71 5.50 20.34
CA ASP A 561 33.13 5.43 20.67
C ASP A 561 33.63 4.02 20.36
N ILE A 562 34.55 3.91 19.40
CA ILE A 562 35.05 2.62 18.91
C ILE A 562 36.30 2.16 19.65
N GLU A 563 37.02 3.05 20.34
CA GLU A 563 38.34 2.72 20.91
C GLU A 563 38.31 1.60 21.97
N PRO A 564 37.34 1.56 22.91
CA PRO A 564 37.23 0.44 23.86
C PRO A 564 37.05 -0.91 23.16
N PHE A 565 36.31 -0.92 22.05
CA PHE A 565 36.12 -2.13 21.26
C PHE A 565 37.39 -2.55 20.52
N LEU A 566 38.12 -1.60 19.94
CA LEU A 566 39.42 -1.89 19.32
C LEU A 566 40.43 -2.42 20.35
N GLU A 567 40.44 -1.88 21.56
CA GLU A 567 41.25 -2.41 22.66
C GLU A 567 40.88 -3.87 22.98
N GLY A 568 39.58 -4.18 23.07
CA GLY A 568 39.09 -5.54 23.26
C GLY A 568 39.54 -6.49 22.14
N LEU A 569 39.45 -6.07 20.87
CA LEU A 569 39.93 -6.85 19.73
C LEU A 569 41.46 -7.05 19.74
N ARG A 570 42.24 -6.03 20.11
CA ARG A 570 43.70 -6.16 20.27
C ARG A 570 44.05 -7.18 21.35
N LYS A 571 43.37 -7.11 22.51
CA LYS A 571 43.53 -8.11 23.58
C LYS A 571 43.16 -9.51 23.10
N ALA A 572 42.09 -9.66 22.33
CA ALA A 572 41.66 -10.93 21.75
C ALA A 572 42.67 -11.52 20.73
N GLY A 573 43.60 -10.71 20.22
CA GLY A 573 44.64 -11.11 19.27
C GLY A 573 44.29 -10.86 17.81
N MET A 574 43.43 -9.89 17.51
CA MET A 574 43.19 -9.43 16.14
C MET A 574 44.47 -8.80 15.54
N PRO A 575 44.85 -9.07 14.27
CA PRO A 575 45.98 -8.42 13.63
C PRO A 575 45.79 -6.89 13.48
N GLU A 576 46.89 -6.12 13.57
CA GLU A 576 46.83 -4.64 13.45
C GLU A 576 46.65 -4.17 11.99
N GLU A 577 47.43 -4.74 11.06
CA GLU A 577 47.51 -4.37 9.62
C GLU A 577 47.28 -5.55 8.68
#